data_AF-A0A7Y5WSC2-F1
#
_entry.id   AF-A0A7Y5WSC2-F1
#
_cell.length_a   1.000
_cell.length_b   1.000
_cell.length_c   1.000
_cell.angle_alpha   90.00
_cell.angle_beta   90.00
_cell.angle_gamma   90.00
#
_symmetry.space_group_name_H-M   'P 1'
#
loop_
_entity.id
_entity.type
_entity.pdbx_description
1 polymer ?
#
loop_
_entity_poly.entity_id
_entity_poly.type
_entity_poly.pdbx_seq_one_letter_code
_entity_poly.pdbx_strand_id
1 'polypeptide(L)' 'MLVDKVLAKIFGTENERQLKRLAPIVAGINAKEPELQALSDEPLRARTADFRLRYEQGETLDDLLPDAFAV' A
#
# COMPACT_ATOMS: atom_id res chain seq x y z
N MET A 1 15.84 -32.43 -4.46
CA MET A 1 15.92 -31.99 -5.88
C MET A 1 14.68 -32.27 -6.75
N LEU A 2 13.72 -33.11 -6.34
CA LEU A 2 12.38 -33.15 -6.98
C LEU A 2 11.28 -32.72 -6.00
N VAL A 3 11.38 -33.20 -4.76
CA VAL A 3 10.46 -32.90 -3.66
C VAL A 3 10.40 -31.41 -3.35
N ASP A 4 11.55 -30.72 -3.27
CA ASP A 4 11.63 -29.29 -2.94
C ASP A 4 10.94 -28.39 -3.98
N LYS A 5 11.05 -28.75 -5.28
CA LYS A 5 10.39 -28.01 -6.37
C LYS A 5 8.87 -28.23 -6.36
N VAL A 6 8.41 -29.44 -6.02
CA VAL A 6 6.98 -29.74 -5.89
C VAL A 6 6.38 -29.02 -4.67
N LEU A 7 7.10 -29.02 -3.54
CA LEU A 7 6.71 -28.26 -2.34
C LEU A 7 6.65 -26.76 -2.61
N ALA A 8 7.66 -26.18 -3.26
CA ALA A 8 7.64 -24.76 -3.65
C ALA A 8 6.49 -24.42 -4.60
N LYS A 9 6.09 -25.34 -5.49
CA LYS A 9 4.98 -25.14 -6.43
C LYS A 9 3.60 -25.19 -5.77
N ILE A 10 3.47 -25.96 -4.68
CA ILE A 10 2.21 -26.08 -3.91
C ILE A 10 2.11 -24.96 -2.86
N PHE A 11 3.20 -24.67 -2.15
CA PHE A 11 3.22 -23.73 -1.04
C PHE A 11 3.67 -22.32 -1.43
N GLY A 12 4.06 -22.13 -2.69
CA GLY A 12 4.67 -20.92 -3.22
C GLY A 12 6.09 -20.70 -2.70
N THR A 13 6.82 -19.84 -3.40
CA THR A 13 8.13 -19.35 -2.91
C THR A 13 7.95 -18.25 -1.86
N GLU A 14 8.97 -17.98 -1.05
CA GLU A 14 8.95 -16.86 -0.11
C GLU A 14 8.67 -15.52 -0.83
N ASN A 15 9.27 -15.31 -2.01
CA ASN A 15 9.00 -14.13 -2.83
C ASN A 15 7.53 -14.04 -3.27
N GLU A 16 6.93 -15.14 -3.71
CA GLU A 16 5.51 -15.16 -4.08
C GLU A 16 4.59 -14.85 -2.88
N ARG A 17 4.97 -15.30 -1.68
CA ARG A 17 4.23 -14.98 -0.45
C ARG A 17 4.35 -13.50 -0.10
N GLN A 18 5.53 -12.91 -0.25
CA GLN A 18 5.73 -11.47 -0.05
C GLN A 18 4.91 -10.66 -1.05
N LEU A 19 4.93 -11.03 -2.34
CA LEU A 19 4.11 -10.39 -3.36
C LEU A 19 2.61 -10.48 -3.06
N LYS A 20 2.13 -11.64 -2.61
CA LYS A 20 0.72 -11.81 -2.19
C LYS A 20 0.34 -10.91 -1.00
N ARG A 21 1.27 -10.64 -0.07
CA ARG A 21 1.05 -9.72 1.05
C ARG A 21 1.01 -8.26 0.59
N LEU A 22 1.85 -7.89 -0.38
CA LEU A 22 1.91 -6.52 -0.91
C LEU A 22 0.78 -6.20 -1.88
N ALA A 23 0.28 -7.20 -2.63
CA ALA A 23 -0.77 -7.02 -3.63
C ALA A 23 -2.01 -6.24 -3.14
N PRO A 24 -2.63 -6.54 -1.98
CA PRO A 24 -3.76 -5.76 -1.49
C PRO A 24 -3.39 -4.33 -1.09
N ILE A 25 -2.17 -4.10 -0.60
CA ILE A 25 -1.68 -2.75 -0.25
C ILE A 25 -1.53 -1.90 -1.51
N VAL A 26 -0.88 -2.45 -2.54
CA VAL A 26 -0.73 -1.80 -3.86
C VAL A 26 -2.10 -1.53 -4.49
N ALA A 27 -3.03 -2.47 -4.39
CA ALA A 27 -4.40 -2.27 -4.87
C ALA A 27 -5.10 -1.11 -4.13
N GLY A 28 -4.92 -1.00 -2.81
CA GLY A 28 -5.46 0.10 -2.00
C GLY A 28 -4.87 1.47 -2.35
N ILE A 29 -3.57 1.53 -2.66
CA ILE A 29 -2.90 2.74 -3.16
C ILE A 29 -3.47 3.14 -4.52
N ASN A 30 -3.48 2.20 -5.48
CA ASN A 30 -3.94 2.47 -6.85
C ASN A 30 -5.43 2.85 -6.92
N ALA A 31 -6.25 2.35 -5.98
CA ALA A 31 -7.66 2.74 -5.91
C ALA A 31 -7.88 4.23 -5.65
N LYS A 32 -6.88 4.96 -5.13
CA LYS A 32 -6.93 6.39 -4.84
C LYS A 32 -6.46 7.26 -6.00
N GLU A 33 -5.81 6.67 -7.00
CA GLU A 33 -5.28 7.38 -8.18
C GLU A 33 -6.34 8.27 -8.87
N PRO A 34 -7.60 7.81 -9.12
CA PRO A 34 -8.57 8.65 -9.83
C PRO A 34 -8.95 9.91 -9.06
N GLU A 35 -9.03 9.84 -7.73
CA GLU A 35 -9.36 10.98 -6.87
C GLU A 35 -8.21 11.99 -6.85
N LEU A 36 -6.97 11.51 -6.83
CA LEU A 36 -5.77 12.35 -6.75
C LEU A 36 -5.40 12.96 -8.08
N GLN A 37 -5.59 12.27 -9.20
CA GLN A 37 -5.40 12.82 -10.54
C GLN A 37 -6.30 14.03 -10.82
N ALA A 38 -7.44 14.14 -10.14
CA ALA A 38 -8.35 15.28 -10.27
C ALA A 38 -7.88 16.52 -9.47
N LEU A 39 -6.86 16.39 -8.61
CA LEU A 39 -6.36 17.46 -7.76
C LEU A 39 -5.19 18.21 -8.42
N SER A 40 -5.06 19.49 -8.08
CA SER A 40 -3.88 20.31 -8.42
C SER A 40 -2.82 20.27 -7.30
N ASP A 41 -1.65 20.87 -7.54
CA ASP A 41 -0.51 20.86 -6.61
C ASP A 41 -0.85 21.37 -5.19
N GLU A 42 -1.68 22.40 -5.08
CA GLU A 42 -2.04 23.01 -3.80
C GLU A 42 -2.84 22.06 -2.89
N PRO A 43 -3.98 21.47 -3.33
CA PRO A 43 -4.70 20.48 -2.55
C PRO A 43 -3.89 19.19 -2.29
N LEU A 44 -2.99 18.78 -3.20
CA LEU A 44 -2.08 17.66 -2.94
C LEU A 44 -1.12 17.97 -1.78
N ARG A 45 -0.54 19.18 -1.73
CA ARG A 45 0.32 19.59 -0.60
C ARG A 45 -0.45 19.67 0.72
N ALA A 46 -1.70 20.13 0.69
CA ALA A 46 -2.52 20.26 1.89
C ALA A 46 -2.75 18.91 2.59
N ARG A 47 -2.81 17.80 1.85
CA ARG A 47 -2.96 16.43 2.39
C ARG A 47 -1.90 16.07 3.43
N THR A 48 -0.69 16.63 3.34
CA THR A 48 0.37 16.40 4.33
C THR A 48 -0.03 16.89 5.72
N ALA A 49 -0.74 18.02 5.82
CA ALA A 49 -1.22 18.53 7.10
C ALA A 49 -2.30 17.60 7.69
N ASP A 50 -3.19 17.09 6.83
CA ASP A 50 -4.24 16.14 7.23
C ASP A 50 -3.65 14.84 7.77
N PHE A 51 -2.60 14.30 7.13
CA PHE A 51 -1.94 13.08 7.60
C PHE A 51 -1.28 13.26 8.98
N ARG A 52 -0.66 14.42 9.23
CA ARG A 52 -0.09 14.73 10.54
C ARG A 52 -1.18 14.81 11.61
N LEU A 53 -2.28 15.49 11.30
CA LEU A 53 -3.42 15.61 12.22
C LEU A 53 -4.00 14.23 12.55
N ARG A 54 -4.20 13.38 11.54
CA ARG A 54 -4.70 12.01 11.72
C ARG A 54 -3.77 11.16 12.58
N TYR A 55 -2.47 11.27 12.36
CA TYR A 55 -1.46 10.59 13.18
C TYR A 55 -1.50 11.06 14.64
N GLU A 56 -1.61 12.38 14.88
CA GLU A 56 -1.76 12.96 16.22
C GLU A 56 -3.07 12.51 16.91
N GLN A 57 -4.11 12.21 16.14
CA GLN A 57 -5.38 11.67 16.62
C GLN A 57 -5.33 10.16 16.93
N GLY A 58 -4.19 9.50 16.71
CA GLY A 58 -3.95 8.11 17.10
C GLY A 58 -4.05 7.10 15.96
N GLU A 59 -4.21 7.55 14.71
CA GLU A 59 -4.11 6.68 13.54
C GLU A 59 -2.66 6.19 13.35
N THR A 60 -2.47 4.92 13.00
CA THR A 60 -1.11 4.38 12.84
C THR A 60 -0.51 4.74 11.48
N LEU A 61 0.81 4.63 11.35
CA LEU A 61 1.47 4.81 10.05
C LEU A 61 1.01 3.75 9.03
N ASP A 62 0.63 2.56 9.48
CA ASP A 62 0.11 1.51 8.60
C ASP A 62 -1.27 1.85 8.04
N ASP A 63 -2.12 2.50 8.85
CA ASP A 63 -3.44 2.99 8.42
C ASP A 63 -3.30 4.13 7.40
N LEU A 64 -2.29 5.00 7.58
CA LEU A 64 -1.98 6.11 6.68
C LEU A 64 -1.25 5.69 5.40
N LEU A 65 -0.62 4.52 5.38
CA LEU A 65 0.27 4.09 4.30
C LEU A 65 -0.39 4.16 2.91
N PRO A 66 -1.62 3.65 2.68
CA PRO A 66 -2.21 3.69 1.34
C PRO A 66 -2.49 5.12 0.85
N ASP A 67 -2.89 6.02 1.75
CA ASP A 67 -3.14 7.42 1.43
C ASP A 67 -1.84 8.17 1.13
N ALA A 68 -0.84 8.00 2.00
CA ALA A 68 0.43 8.71 1.91
C ALA A 68 1.28 8.28 0.70
N PHE A 69 1.15 7.03 0.25
CA PHE A 69 1.85 6.54 -0.94
C PHE A 69 1.16 6.93 -2.25
N ALA A 70 -0.11 7.32 -2.20
CA ALA A 70 -0.87 7.71 -3.38
C ALA A 70 -0.69 9.21 -3.73
N VAL A 71 -0.47 10.08 -2.73
CA VAL A 71 -0.28 11.55 -2.83
C VAL A 71 1.14 11.91 -3.24
#